data_AF-A0AAN7H5T8-F1
#
_entry.id   AF-A0AAN7H5T8-F1
#
_cell.length_a   1.000
_cell.length_b   1.000
_cell.length_c   1.000
_cell.angle_alpha   90.00
_cell.angle_beta   90.00
_cell.angle_gamma   90.00
#
_symmetry.space_group_name_H-M   'P 1'
#
loop_
_entity.id
_entity.type
_entity.pdbx_description
1 polymer ?
#
loop_
_entity_poly.entity_id
_entity_poly.type
_entity_poly.pdbx_seq_one_letter_code
_entity_poly.pdbx_strand_id
1 'polypeptide(L)'
;MGARVSPGNIPPSYEDAGPAVDAAVTDNNGHTILTVPPSQAQGSNVWANIADIAGDEEDSSTANRRKRKYTKKLSEETHRAIWDRLKTVEYQYRIGYLLTLRPSSLCDDLIEFNFNDVTGLQADFVRRYGQDRIIGISNTWQHRCLENIITFVQAHMQETPLFAQCKDMPSIHSKLKRLYDHQLFVELFDFCKGHLDIAGSGSDVQKWCRALFIELLGCAKKHVDWLLLGPSRPIEASADGNTVPNKAWLINRWKNIATAKQWESIRFDPMSVKQVPSSATRRYQPKKKQQFLSVDDDPDTYIPSDTE
;
A
#
# COMPACT_ATOMS: atom_id res chain seq x y z
N MET A 1 -41.35 5.30 26.56
CA MET A 1 -42.75 5.61 26.17
C MET A 1 -42.67 6.07 24.72
N GLY A 2 -43.03 5.37 23.65
CA GLY A 2 -43.91 4.22 23.42
C GLY A 2 -44.85 4.59 22.27
N ALA A 3 -44.38 4.56 21.01
CA ALA A 3 -45.26 4.70 19.84
C ALA A 3 -46.06 3.40 19.66
N ARG A 4 -47.39 3.53 19.53
CA ARG A 4 -48.31 2.38 19.38
C ARG A 4 -48.45 2.02 17.91
N VAL A 5 -48.22 0.74 17.59
CA VAL A 5 -48.71 0.12 16.36
C VAL A 5 -50.13 -0.34 16.62
N SER A 6 -51.12 0.25 15.93
CA SER A 6 -52.48 -0.30 15.89
C SER A 6 -52.55 -1.32 14.76
N PRO A 7 -52.87 -2.60 15.04
CA PRO A 7 -53.17 -3.56 13.98
C PRO A 7 -54.54 -3.20 13.40
N GLY A 8 -54.54 -2.65 12.19
CA GLY A 8 -55.75 -2.52 11.39
C GLY A 8 -56.28 -3.91 11.05
N ASN A 9 -57.58 -4.10 11.29
CA ASN A 9 -58.35 -5.32 11.10
C ASN A 9 -58.05 -6.03 9.77
N ILE A 10 -57.89 -7.35 9.84
CA ILE A 10 -58.08 -8.26 8.71
C ILE A 10 -59.60 -8.42 8.53
N PRO A 11 -60.23 -8.01 7.41
CA PRO A 11 -61.56 -8.45 7.07
C PRO A 11 -61.51 -9.81 6.33
N PRO A 12 -62.59 -10.59 6.39
CA PRO A 12 -62.62 -11.97 5.93
C PRO A 12 -62.88 -12.07 4.42
N SER A 13 -62.31 -13.14 3.83
CA SER A 13 -62.77 -13.91 2.67
C SER A 13 -63.57 -13.27 1.51
N TYR A 14 -63.02 -13.52 0.30
CA TYR A 14 -63.67 -13.73 -1.01
C TYR A 14 -64.21 -12.55 -1.85
N GLU A 15 -63.77 -12.58 -3.12
CA GLU A 15 -64.38 -12.06 -4.35
C GLU A 15 -64.67 -10.54 -4.46
N ASP A 16 -63.71 -9.77 -4.98
CA ASP A 16 -63.89 -9.00 -6.22
C ASP A 16 -62.55 -8.37 -6.67
N ALA A 17 -62.19 -8.55 -7.95
CA ALA A 17 -60.94 -8.03 -8.52
C ALA A 17 -61.08 -6.55 -8.91
N GLY A 18 -60.85 -5.64 -7.96
CA GLY A 18 -60.59 -4.23 -8.24
C GLY A 18 -59.14 -3.99 -8.71
N PRO A 19 -58.85 -2.90 -9.46
CA PRO A 19 -57.51 -2.64 -9.97
C PRO A 19 -56.55 -2.49 -8.78
N ALA A 20 -55.45 -3.24 -8.83
CA ALA A 20 -54.47 -3.29 -7.77
C ALA A 20 -53.93 -1.87 -7.50
N VAL A 21 -54.22 -1.32 -6.32
CA VAL A 21 -53.83 0.04 -5.95
C VAL A 21 -52.36 0.03 -5.52
N ASP A 22 -51.57 0.97 -6.05
CA ASP A 22 -50.15 1.11 -5.72
C ASP A 22 -49.95 1.36 -4.21
N ALA A 23 -48.97 0.68 -3.61
CA ALA A 23 -48.62 0.93 -2.21
C ALA A 23 -47.72 2.17 -2.12
N ALA A 24 -48.11 3.17 -1.33
CA ALA A 24 -47.41 4.43 -1.19
C ALA A 24 -46.77 4.58 0.20
N VAL A 25 -45.51 5.03 0.25
CA VAL A 25 -44.82 5.43 1.49
C VAL A 25 -44.81 6.95 1.57
N THR A 26 -45.35 7.51 2.64
CA THR A 26 -45.43 8.96 2.88
C THR A 26 -44.53 9.39 4.03
N ASP A 27 -43.98 10.60 3.98
CA ASP A 27 -43.25 11.20 5.09
C ASP A 27 -44.21 11.69 6.20
N ASN A 28 -43.62 12.21 7.29
CA ASN A 28 -44.37 12.74 8.43
C ASN A 28 -45.18 14.01 8.11
N ASN A 29 -44.99 14.60 6.93
CA ASN A 29 -45.74 15.75 6.42
C ASN A 29 -46.82 15.33 5.40
N GLY A 30 -47.00 14.03 5.18
CA GLY A 30 -48.00 13.47 4.27
C GLY A 30 -47.59 13.48 2.79
N HIS A 31 -46.32 13.73 2.46
CA HIS A 31 -45.84 13.70 1.09
C HIS A 31 -45.44 12.28 0.68
N THR A 32 -45.97 11.80 -0.44
CA THR A 32 -45.60 10.50 -1.00
C THR A 32 -44.14 10.51 -1.47
N ILE A 33 -43.30 9.74 -0.80
CA ILE A 33 -41.86 9.61 -1.09
C ILE A 33 -41.61 8.53 -2.14
N LEU A 34 -42.44 7.47 -2.15
CA LEU A 34 -42.29 6.37 -3.07
C LEU A 34 -43.61 5.63 -3.29
N THR A 35 -43.95 5.34 -4.53
CA THR A 35 -45.05 4.43 -4.91
C THR A 35 -44.46 3.16 -5.52
N VAL A 36 -44.88 2.01 -5.00
CA VAL A 36 -44.37 0.70 -5.42
C VAL A 36 -45.50 -0.09 -6.08
N PRO A 37 -45.29 -0.58 -7.32
CA PRO A 37 -46.26 -1.41 -8.01
C PRO A 37 -46.54 -2.71 -7.25
N PRO A 38 -47.79 -3.21 -7.24
CA PRO A 38 -48.19 -4.43 -6.54
C PRO A 38 -47.36 -5.67 -6.92
N SER A 39 -46.85 -5.72 -8.16
CA SER A 39 -45.99 -6.81 -8.65
C SER A 39 -44.63 -6.88 -7.95
N GLN A 40 -44.19 -5.81 -7.28
CA GLN A 40 -42.93 -5.75 -6.53
C GLN A 40 -43.13 -5.88 -5.01
N ALA A 41 -44.37 -5.83 -4.52
CA ALA A 41 -44.70 -5.91 -3.10
C ALA A 41 -44.80 -7.35 -2.56
N GLN A 42 -44.86 -8.37 -3.43
CA GLN A 42 -44.90 -9.77 -3.03
C GLN A 42 -43.50 -10.35 -2.85
N GLY A 43 -42.85 -9.93 -1.76
CA GLY A 43 -41.63 -10.51 -1.25
C GLY A 43 -41.42 -9.99 0.16
N SER A 44 -41.36 -10.88 1.16
CA SER A 44 -41.40 -10.58 2.60
C SER A 44 -40.25 -9.71 3.14
N ASN A 45 -39.43 -9.09 2.30
CA ASN A 45 -38.27 -8.27 2.67
C ASN A 45 -38.36 -6.81 2.26
N VAL A 46 -39.43 -6.36 1.58
CA VAL A 46 -39.55 -4.95 1.15
C VAL A 46 -39.87 -4.04 2.34
N TRP A 47 -40.77 -4.46 3.24
CA TRP A 47 -41.16 -3.67 4.41
C TRP A 47 -40.08 -3.60 5.51
N ALA A 48 -39.23 -4.62 5.63
CA ALA A 48 -38.11 -4.63 6.57
C ALA A 48 -37.00 -3.62 6.18
N ASN A 49 -36.80 -3.39 4.88
CA ASN A 49 -35.79 -2.44 4.40
C ASN A 49 -36.27 -0.98 4.42
N ILE A 50 -37.58 -0.74 4.50
CA ILE A 50 -38.15 0.63 4.54
C ILE A 50 -38.19 1.16 5.98
N ALA A 51 -38.34 0.30 6.98
CA ALA A 51 -38.27 0.68 8.40
C ALA A 51 -36.88 1.20 8.82
N ASP A 52 -35.80 0.75 8.16
CA ASP A 52 -34.41 1.17 8.42
C ASP A 52 -34.09 2.60 7.92
N ILE A 53 -35.01 3.26 7.20
CA ILE A 53 -34.81 4.63 6.67
C ILE A 53 -35.46 5.69 7.58
N ALA A 54 -36.32 5.30 8.52
CA ALA A 54 -37.08 6.22 9.37
C ALA A 54 -36.96 5.88 10.86
N GLY A 55 -35.81 6.20 11.47
CA GLY A 55 -35.68 6.21 12.92
C GLY A 55 -34.26 6.04 13.45
N ASP A 56 -33.47 7.11 13.42
CA ASP A 56 -32.30 7.28 14.30
C ASP A 56 -32.69 8.34 15.35
N GLU A 57 -33.06 7.91 16.55
CA GLU A 57 -32.89 8.72 17.76
C GLU A 57 -32.27 7.84 18.86
N GLU A 58 -31.33 8.49 19.55
CA GLU A 58 -30.29 7.93 20.41
C GLU A 58 -30.83 7.11 21.59
N ASP A 59 -30.15 6.00 21.88
CA ASP A 59 -29.81 5.74 23.28
C ASP A 59 -28.42 5.12 23.42
N SER A 60 -27.68 5.67 24.38
CA SER A 60 -26.25 5.52 24.56
C SER A 60 -25.87 4.19 25.23
N SER A 61 -24.61 3.79 25.02
CA SER A 61 -23.90 2.66 25.64
C SER A 61 -24.07 1.28 25.00
N THR A 62 -23.31 1.03 23.94
CA THR A 62 -22.47 -0.18 23.80
C THR A 62 -21.62 -0.08 22.53
N ALA A 63 -20.31 -0.24 22.70
CA ALA A 63 -19.28 -0.52 21.68
C ALA A 63 -19.62 -0.16 20.22
N ASN A 64 -19.10 0.98 19.77
CA ASN A 64 -19.01 1.40 18.37
C ASN A 64 -18.12 0.42 17.55
N ARG A 65 -18.61 -0.80 17.29
CA ARG A 65 -18.13 -1.65 16.20
C ARG A 65 -18.71 -1.07 14.91
N ARG A 66 -18.03 -0.06 14.34
CA ARG A 66 -18.23 0.34 12.94
C ARG A 66 -18.26 -0.94 12.10
N LYS A 67 -19.45 -1.35 11.63
CA LYS A 67 -19.61 -2.46 10.68
C LYS A 67 -18.67 -2.14 9.51
N ARG A 68 -17.66 -2.98 9.30
CA ARG A 68 -16.75 -2.86 8.14
C ARG A 68 -17.63 -2.82 6.90
N LYS A 69 -17.58 -1.72 6.14
CA LYS A 69 -18.16 -1.63 4.80
C LYS A 69 -17.61 -2.86 4.05
N TYR A 70 -18.48 -3.80 3.69
CA TYR A 70 -18.07 -4.94 2.88
C TYR A 70 -17.56 -4.36 1.56
N THR A 71 -16.25 -4.42 1.35
CA THR A 71 -15.65 -4.14 0.06
C THR A 71 -16.33 -5.08 -0.92
N LYS A 72 -17.09 -4.54 -1.89
CA LYS A 72 -17.66 -5.35 -2.97
C LYS A 72 -16.51 -6.19 -3.53
N LYS A 73 -16.67 -7.52 -3.55
CA LYS A 73 -15.70 -8.43 -4.15
C LYS A 73 -16.08 -8.61 -5.60
N LEU A 74 -15.09 -8.63 -6.49
CA LEU A 74 -15.30 -9.12 -7.85
C LEU A 74 -15.83 -10.55 -7.79
N SER A 75 -16.70 -10.91 -8.73
CA SER A 75 -17.04 -12.33 -8.93
C SER A 75 -15.77 -13.11 -9.27
N GLU A 76 -15.75 -14.40 -8.96
CA GLU A 76 -14.57 -15.23 -9.25
C GLU A 76 -14.25 -15.28 -10.74
N GLU A 77 -15.28 -15.29 -11.59
CA GLU A 77 -15.16 -15.29 -13.04
C GLU A 77 -14.50 -13.99 -13.54
N THR A 78 -14.99 -12.83 -13.12
CA THR A 78 -14.38 -11.54 -13.47
C THR A 78 -12.96 -11.44 -12.94
N HIS A 79 -12.70 -11.90 -11.71
CA HIS A 79 -11.36 -11.91 -11.14
C HIS A 79 -10.39 -12.78 -11.95
N ARG A 80 -10.80 -13.99 -12.38
CA ARG A 80 -9.99 -14.86 -13.25
C ARG A 80 -9.74 -14.20 -14.60
N ALA A 81 -10.75 -13.58 -15.21
CA ALA A 81 -10.64 -12.93 -16.52
C ALA A 81 -9.62 -11.77 -16.54
N ILE A 82 -9.46 -11.06 -15.42
CA ILE A 82 -8.55 -9.91 -15.33
C ILE A 82 -7.24 -10.19 -14.59
N TRP A 83 -7.01 -11.43 -14.14
CA TRP A 83 -5.91 -11.75 -13.23
C TRP A 83 -4.54 -11.43 -13.81
N ASP A 84 -4.29 -11.79 -15.07
CA ASP A 84 -2.99 -11.55 -15.72
C ASP A 84 -2.72 -10.06 -15.91
N ARG A 85 -3.77 -9.26 -16.17
CA ARG A 85 -3.69 -7.80 -16.24
C ARG A 85 -3.37 -7.21 -14.86
N LEU A 86 -4.03 -7.67 -13.80
CA LEU A 86 -3.71 -7.27 -12.43
C LEU A 86 -2.25 -7.61 -12.08
N LYS A 87 -1.74 -8.76 -12.51
CA LYS A 87 -0.33 -9.15 -12.29
C LYS A 87 0.64 -8.29 -13.07
N THR A 88 0.29 -7.92 -14.30
CA THR A 88 1.07 -6.99 -15.11
C THR A 88 1.14 -5.61 -14.45
N VAL A 89 0.00 -5.09 -13.98
CA VAL A 89 -0.06 -3.82 -13.26
C VAL A 89 0.75 -3.88 -11.97
N GLU A 90 0.65 -4.96 -11.18
CA GLU A 90 1.46 -5.13 -9.96
C GLU A 90 2.96 -5.08 -10.25
N TYR A 91 3.40 -5.73 -11.34
CA TYR A 91 4.81 -5.73 -11.75
C TYR A 91 5.28 -4.35 -12.22
N GLN A 92 4.54 -3.72 -13.14
CA GLN A 92 4.84 -2.36 -13.63
C GLN A 92 4.85 -1.35 -12.48
N TYR A 93 3.91 -1.47 -11.56
CA TYR A 93 3.84 -0.63 -10.38
C TYR A 93 5.05 -0.83 -9.45
N ARG A 94 5.52 -2.06 -9.23
CA ARG A 94 6.74 -2.30 -8.44
C ARG A 94 7.97 -1.66 -9.06
N ILE A 95 8.12 -1.72 -10.38
CA ILE A 95 9.22 -1.04 -11.08
C ILE A 95 9.10 0.48 -10.91
N GLY A 96 7.91 1.02 -11.14
CA GLY A 96 7.63 2.44 -10.92
C GLY A 96 7.89 2.88 -9.48
N TYR A 97 7.53 2.05 -8.51
CA TYR A 97 7.76 2.30 -7.09
C TYR A 97 9.25 2.22 -6.73
N LEU A 98 10.02 1.30 -7.32
CA LEU A 98 11.48 1.24 -7.14
C LEU A 98 12.17 2.51 -7.62
N LEU A 99 11.66 3.11 -8.69
CA LEU A 99 12.20 4.32 -9.31
C LEU A 99 11.77 5.62 -8.63
N THR A 100 10.61 5.64 -7.97
CA THR A 100 10.01 6.89 -7.45
C THR A 100 9.85 6.91 -5.93
N LEU A 101 9.78 5.73 -5.31
CA LEU A 101 9.49 5.52 -3.88
C LEU A 101 8.19 6.21 -3.42
N ARG A 102 7.28 6.49 -4.36
CA ARG A 102 6.05 7.25 -4.15
C ARG A 102 4.83 6.44 -4.61
N PRO A 103 3.83 6.23 -3.74
CA PRO A 103 2.65 5.47 -4.09
C PRO A 103 1.80 6.01 -5.25
N SER A 104 1.65 7.33 -5.34
CA SER A 104 0.50 7.96 -5.98
C SER A 104 0.70 8.43 -7.42
N SER A 105 1.94 8.56 -7.91
CA SER A 105 2.19 9.22 -9.19
C SER A 105 1.97 8.34 -10.42
N LEU A 106 1.73 7.04 -10.26
CA LEU A 106 1.71 6.07 -11.37
C LEU A 106 0.45 5.20 -11.38
N CYS A 107 -0.41 5.29 -10.36
CA CYS A 107 -1.51 4.35 -10.19
C CYS A 107 -2.59 4.53 -11.26
N ASP A 108 -3.02 5.76 -11.51
CA ASP A 108 -4.12 6.03 -12.44
C ASP A 108 -3.73 5.72 -13.88
N ASP A 109 -2.56 6.19 -14.32
CA ASP A 109 -2.05 5.93 -15.67
C ASP A 109 -1.87 4.43 -15.95
N LEU A 110 -1.37 3.65 -14.97
CA LEU A 110 -1.20 2.20 -15.14
C LEU A 110 -2.53 1.46 -15.22
N ILE A 111 -3.53 1.91 -14.45
CA ILE A 111 -4.86 1.31 -14.48
C ILE A 111 -5.56 1.67 -15.79
N GLU A 112 -5.46 2.91 -16.24
CA GLU A 112 -6.02 3.33 -17.53
C GLU A 112 -5.36 2.54 -18.67
N PHE A 113 -4.03 2.43 -18.70
CA PHE A 113 -3.31 1.70 -19.75
C PHE A 113 -3.72 0.22 -19.84
N ASN A 114 -3.90 -0.46 -18.72
CA ASN A 114 -4.19 -1.90 -18.70
C ASN A 114 -5.70 -2.26 -18.73
N PHE A 115 -6.59 -1.29 -18.48
CA PHE A 115 -8.03 -1.51 -18.34
C PHE A 115 -8.89 -0.51 -19.15
N ASN A 116 -8.32 0.19 -20.14
CA ASN A 116 -9.06 1.11 -21.00
C ASN A 116 -10.16 0.41 -21.82
N ASP A 117 -9.89 -0.80 -22.30
CA ASP A 117 -10.75 -1.64 -23.12
C ASP A 117 -11.85 -2.37 -22.32
N VAL A 118 -11.78 -2.36 -20.99
CA VAL A 118 -12.85 -2.88 -20.14
C VAL A 118 -14.05 -1.94 -20.22
N THR A 119 -15.15 -2.44 -20.76
CA THR A 119 -16.40 -1.70 -20.98
C THR A 119 -17.57 -2.39 -20.30
N GLY A 120 -18.73 -1.70 -20.22
CA GLY A 120 -19.95 -2.21 -19.60
C GLY A 120 -20.14 -1.80 -18.14
N LEU A 121 -21.23 -2.28 -17.53
CA LEU A 121 -21.74 -1.82 -16.22
C LEU A 121 -20.76 -2.03 -15.04
N GLN A 122 -19.76 -2.90 -15.20
CA GLN A 122 -18.75 -3.17 -14.16
C GLN A 122 -17.38 -2.53 -14.43
N ALA A 123 -17.21 -1.78 -15.53
CA ALA A 123 -15.90 -1.24 -15.92
C ALA A 123 -15.29 -0.34 -14.82
N ASP A 124 -16.04 0.63 -14.31
CA ASP A 124 -15.57 1.52 -13.25
C ASP A 124 -15.26 0.77 -11.95
N PHE A 125 -16.03 -0.29 -11.67
CA PHE A 125 -15.79 -1.12 -10.50
C PHE A 125 -14.48 -1.92 -10.62
N VAL A 126 -14.19 -2.48 -11.81
CA VAL A 126 -12.94 -3.19 -12.09
C VAL A 126 -11.73 -2.26 -11.99
N ARG A 127 -11.82 -1.05 -12.57
CA ARG A 127 -10.74 -0.04 -12.50
C ARG A 127 -10.47 0.38 -11.05
N ARG A 128 -11.52 0.71 -10.29
CA ARG A 128 -11.40 1.05 -8.85
C ARG A 128 -10.83 -0.10 -8.04
N TYR A 129 -11.24 -1.34 -8.31
CA TYR A 129 -10.68 -2.51 -7.64
C TYR A 129 -9.17 -2.63 -7.87
N GLY A 130 -8.70 -2.39 -9.10
CA GLY A 130 -7.27 -2.34 -9.41
C GLY A 130 -6.54 -1.21 -8.68
N GLN A 131 -7.09 0.01 -8.70
CA GLN A 131 -6.54 1.17 -7.98
C GLN A 131 -6.41 0.90 -6.47
N ASP A 132 -7.49 0.49 -5.83
CA ASP A 132 -7.53 0.21 -4.38
C ASP A 132 -6.51 -0.86 -3.99
N ARG A 133 -6.34 -1.87 -4.83
CA ARG A 133 -5.35 -2.94 -4.62
C ARG A 133 -3.92 -2.38 -4.64
N ILE A 134 -3.57 -1.58 -5.64
CA ILE A 134 -2.23 -1.03 -5.78
C ILE A 134 -1.91 -0.04 -4.65
N ILE A 135 -2.82 0.88 -4.34
CA ILE A 135 -2.67 1.86 -3.25
C ILE A 135 -2.58 1.19 -1.88
N GLY A 136 -3.40 0.17 -1.63
CA GLY A 136 -3.36 -0.56 -0.36
C GLY A 136 -2.02 -1.27 -0.13
N ILE A 137 -1.46 -1.84 -1.20
CA ILE A 137 -0.20 -2.57 -1.17
C ILE A 137 1.00 -1.64 -0.94
N SER A 138 1.03 -0.47 -1.59
CA SER A 138 2.17 0.45 -1.55
C SER A 138 2.45 1.06 -0.17
N ASN A 139 1.39 1.49 0.54
CA ASN A 139 1.53 2.03 1.89
C ASN A 139 2.03 0.96 2.85
N THR A 140 1.52 -0.27 2.69
CA THR A 140 1.96 -1.43 3.46
C THR A 140 3.44 -1.72 3.23
N TRP A 141 3.89 -1.68 1.98
CA TRP A 141 5.30 -1.89 1.64
C TRP A 141 6.22 -0.83 2.25
N GLN A 142 5.88 0.45 2.14
CA GLN A 142 6.72 1.52 2.71
C GLN A 142 6.95 1.30 4.20
N HIS A 143 5.87 1.07 4.95
CA HIS A 143 5.95 0.87 6.39
C HIS A 143 6.78 -0.36 6.75
N ARG A 144 6.54 -1.50 6.09
CA ARG A 144 7.31 -2.74 6.32
C ARG A 144 8.79 -2.60 5.99
N CYS A 145 9.11 -1.94 4.88
CA CYS A 145 10.52 -1.72 4.49
C CYS A 145 11.25 -0.87 5.53
N LEU A 146 10.63 0.23 5.98
CA LEU A 146 11.22 1.10 6.99
C LEU A 146 11.45 0.35 8.31
N GLU A 147 10.49 -0.44 8.76
CA GLU A 147 10.63 -1.27 9.97
C GLU A 147 11.75 -2.31 9.80
N ASN A 148 11.77 -3.05 8.69
CA ASN A 148 12.81 -4.04 8.41
C ASN A 148 14.21 -3.42 8.40
N ILE A 149 14.36 -2.25 7.75
CA ILE A 149 15.64 -1.54 7.67
C ILE A 149 16.09 -1.08 9.06
N ILE A 150 15.20 -0.50 9.86
CA ILE A 150 15.51 -0.05 11.23
C ILE A 150 15.93 -1.24 12.09
N THR A 151 15.17 -2.33 12.07
CA THR A 151 15.48 -3.55 12.82
C THR A 151 16.82 -4.15 12.38
N PHE A 152 17.08 -4.21 11.07
CA PHE A 152 18.35 -4.66 10.52
C PHE A 152 19.53 -3.82 11.04
N VAL A 153 19.41 -2.49 10.97
CA VAL A 153 20.46 -1.58 11.44
C VAL A 153 20.71 -1.74 12.94
N GLN A 154 19.66 -1.83 13.76
CA GLN A 154 19.79 -2.07 15.20
C GLN A 154 20.51 -3.38 15.51
N ALA A 155 20.09 -4.48 14.87
CA ALA A 155 20.74 -5.78 15.03
C ALA A 155 22.21 -5.73 14.58
N HIS A 156 22.49 -5.09 13.45
CA HIS A 156 23.85 -4.99 12.93
C HIS A 156 24.77 -4.13 13.82
N MET A 157 24.24 -3.07 14.44
CA MET A 157 24.98 -2.27 15.44
C MET A 157 25.31 -3.10 16.69
N GLN A 158 24.42 -3.99 17.13
CA GLN A 158 24.66 -4.88 18.27
C GLN A 158 25.70 -5.95 17.94
N GLU A 159 25.63 -6.54 16.74
CA GLU A 159 26.55 -7.58 16.28
C GLU A 159 27.95 -7.03 15.93
N THR A 160 28.03 -5.77 15.45
CA THR A 160 29.27 -5.19 14.93
C THR A 160 29.59 -3.85 15.61
N PRO A 161 30.39 -3.85 16.69
CA PRO A 161 30.73 -2.64 17.45
C PRO A 161 31.36 -1.52 16.60
N LEU A 162 32.16 -1.87 15.60
CA LEU A 162 32.77 -0.89 14.70
C LEU A 162 31.74 -0.12 13.87
N PHE A 163 30.64 -0.77 13.45
CA PHE A 163 29.57 -0.09 12.73
C PHE A 163 28.75 0.82 13.65
N ALA A 164 28.56 0.43 14.92
CA ALA A 164 27.90 1.27 15.91
C ALA A 164 28.66 2.59 16.17
N GLN A 165 29.99 2.56 16.10
CA GLN A 165 30.87 3.71 16.29
C GLN A 165 30.92 4.66 15.10
N CYS A 166 30.51 4.25 13.89
CA CYS A 166 30.45 5.15 12.75
C CYS A 166 29.38 6.23 12.98
N LYS A 167 29.79 7.52 12.89
CA LYS A 167 28.92 8.70 13.09
C LYS A 167 28.82 9.57 11.85
N ASP A 168 29.87 9.65 11.05
CA ASP A 168 29.89 10.37 9.78
C ASP A 168 29.36 9.50 8.62
N MET A 169 28.72 10.14 7.64
CA MET A 169 28.14 9.45 6.48
C MET A 169 29.17 8.71 5.62
N PRO A 170 30.36 9.27 5.32
CA PRO A 170 31.37 8.54 4.54
C PRO A 170 31.75 7.17 5.17
N SER A 171 31.97 7.14 6.49
CA SER A 171 32.29 5.89 7.20
C SER A 171 31.11 4.92 7.20
N ILE A 172 29.88 5.42 7.42
CA ILE A 172 28.66 4.61 7.35
C ILE A 172 28.51 3.99 5.95
N HIS A 173 28.65 4.80 4.90
CA HIS A 173 28.51 4.35 3.51
C HIS A 173 29.57 3.32 3.13
N SER A 174 30.83 3.53 3.52
CA SER A 174 31.91 2.56 3.28
C SER A 174 31.60 1.19 3.89
N LYS A 175 31.03 1.15 5.11
CA LYS A 175 30.59 -0.10 5.73
C LYS A 175 29.39 -0.72 5.03
N LEU A 176 28.35 0.06 4.74
CA LEU A 176 27.14 -0.43 4.08
C LEU A 176 27.43 -0.97 2.67
N LYS A 177 28.34 -0.34 1.92
CA LYS A 177 28.76 -0.82 0.59
C LYS A 177 29.27 -2.27 0.65
N ARG A 178 30.01 -2.63 1.70
CA ARG A 178 30.55 -4.00 1.89
C ARG A 178 29.50 -5.02 2.35
N LEU A 179 28.38 -4.56 2.90
CA LEU A 179 27.27 -5.41 3.34
C LEU A 179 26.26 -5.66 2.22
N TYR A 180 26.30 -4.86 1.15
CA TYR A 180 25.33 -4.95 0.08
C TYR A 180 25.40 -6.31 -0.61
N ASP A 181 24.24 -6.94 -0.71
CA ASP A 181 23.99 -8.13 -1.51
C ASP A 181 22.56 -8.04 -2.07
N HIS A 182 22.34 -8.62 -3.25
CA HIS A 182 21.04 -8.56 -3.93
C HIS A 182 19.93 -9.26 -3.13
N GLN A 183 20.25 -10.39 -2.48
CA GLN A 183 19.27 -11.12 -1.67
C GLN A 183 18.93 -10.32 -0.41
N LEU A 184 19.94 -9.78 0.27
CA LEU A 184 19.71 -8.90 1.43
C LEU A 184 18.87 -7.68 1.05
N PHE A 185 19.15 -7.05 -0.09
CA PHE A 185 18.35 -5.95 -0.61
C PHE A 185 16.88 -6.36 -0.77
N VAL A 186 16.60 -7.47 -1.45
CA VAL A 186 15.23 -7.96 -1.65
C VAL A 186 14.54 -8.30 -0.33
N GLU A 187 15.28 -8.78 0.67
CA GLU A 187 14.74 -9.11 1.99
C GLU A 187 14.29 -7.87 2.77
N LEU A 188 15.14 -6.83 2.78
CA LEU A 188 14.85 -5.56 3.46
C LEU A 188 13.78 -4.75 2.72
N PHE A 189 13.84 -4.73 1.39
CA PHE A 189 12.92 -4.02 0.52
C PHE A 189 11.79 -4.95 0.06
N ASP A 190 10.80 -5.15 0.93
CA ASP A 190 9.67 -6.09 0.76
C ASP A 190 8.94 -5.98 -0.60
N PHE A 191 8.87 -4.78 -1.18
CA PHE A 191 8.25 -4.56 -2.49
C PHE A 191 9.05 -5.15 -3.66
N CYS A 192 10.32 -5.52 -3.47
CA CYS A 192 11.12 -6.21 -4.48
C CYS A 192 10.87 -7.73 -4.49
N LYS A 193 10.30 -8.31 -3.41
CA LYS A 193 10.20 -9.76 -3.23
C LYS A 193 9.39 -10.48 -4.31
N GLY A 194 9.94 -11.58 -4.80
CA GLY A 194 9.25 -12.62 -5.59
C GLY A 194 8.75 -12.18 -6.97
N HIS A 195 9.01 -10.95 -7.38
CA HIS A 195 8.51 -10.37 -8.65
C HIS A 195 9.63 -9.75 -9.47
N LEU A 196 10.62 -9.10 -8.84
CA LEU A 196 11.78 -8.52 -9.53
C LEU A 196 13.02 -9.39 -9.30
N ASP A 197 13.71 -9.73 -10.39
CA ASP A 197 15.01 -10.40 -10.35
C ASP A 197 16.12 -9.35 -10.45
N ILE A 198 16.52 -8.79 -9.31
CA ILE A 198 17.54 -7.73 -9.25
C ILE A 198 18.90 -8.25 -9.72
N ALA A 199 19.28 -9.46 -9.34
CA ALA A 199 20.55 -10.06 -9.71
C ALA A 199 20.65 -10.35 -11.21
N GLY A 200 19.53 -10.76 -11.83
CA GLY A 200 19.45 -10.95 -13.28
C GLY A 200 19.27 -9.66 -14.09
N SER A 201 18.92 -8.54 -13.44
CA SER A 201 18.67 -7.24 -14.09
C SER A 201 19.95 -6.57 -14.57
N GLY A 202 19.81 -5.52 -15.40
CA GLY A 202 20.94 -4.77 -15.96
C GLY A 202 21.81 -4.08 -14.90
N SER A 203 23.04 -3.72 -15.27
CA SER A 203 24.03 -3.10 -14.38
C SER A 203 23.51 -1.84 -13.67
N ASP A 204 22.76 -1.00 -14.38
CA ASP A 204 22.24 0.25 -13.81
C ASP A 204 21.15 0.00 -12.78
N VAL A 205 20.38 -1.09 -12.92
CA VAL A 205 19.42 -1.52 -11.89
C VAL A 205 20.17 -1.93 -10.62
N GLN A 206 21.26 -2.66 -10.76
CA GLN A 206 22.07 -3.11 -9.62
C GLN A 206 22.76 -1.92 -8.93
N LYS A 207 23.30 -0.97 -9.70
CA LYS A 207 23.86 0.29 -9.20
C LYS A 207 22.81 1.10 -8.43
N TRP A 208 21.62 1.27 -9.01
CA TRP A 208 20.51 1.95 -8.35
C TRP A 208 20.13 1.29 -7.04
N CYS A 209 19.96 -0.04 -7.02
CA CYS A 209 19.60 -0.78 -5.82
C CYS A 209 20.67 -0.67 -4.73
N ARG A 210 21.96 -0.73 -5.11
CA ARG A 210 23.08 -0.54 -4.18
C ARG A 210 23.11 0.88 -3.61
N ALA A 211 22.95 1.89 -4.46
CA ALA A 211 22.90 3.28 -4.01
C ALA A 211 21.73 3.49 -3.05
N LEU A 212 20.53 3.03 -3.43
CA LEU A 212 19.32 3.11 -2.62
C LEU A 212 19.49 2.41 -1.26
N PHE A 213 20.12 1.23 -1.24
CA PHE A 213 20.46 0.51 -0.02
C PHE A 213 21.35 1.35 0.89
N ILE A 214 22.48 1.84 0.37
CA ILE A 214 23.47 2.59 1.16
C ILE A 214 22.83 3.84 1.75
N GLU A 215 22.11 4.60 0.92
CA GLU A 215 21.50 5.87 1.31
C GLU A 215 20.42 5.69 2.38
N LEU A 216 19.50 4.74 2.18
CA LEU A 216 18.40 4.53 3.11
C LEU A 216 18.85 3.89 4.42
N LEU A 217 19.78 2.94 4.38
CA LEU A 217 20.33 2.36 5.59
C LEU A 217 21.21 3.37 6.33
N GLY A 218 21.91 4.25 5.62
CA GLY A 218 22.67 5.36 6.22
C GLY A 218 21.76 6.34 6.95
N CYS A 219 20.65 6.74 6.32
CA CYS A 219 19.62 7.55 6.96
C CYS A 219 19.00 6.82 8.17
N ALA A 220 18.69 5.53 8.04
CA ALA A 220 18.16 4.74 9.14
C ALA A 220 19.16 4.61 10.30
N LYS A 221 20.46 4.51 10.03
CA LYS A 221 21.52 4.54 11.05
C LYS A 221 21.51 5.84 11.84
N LYS A 222 21.42 6.99 11.19
CA LYS A 222 21.26 8.28 11.87
C LYS A 222 20.00 8.32 12.74
N HIS A 223 18.89 7.78 12.23
CA HIS A 223 17.65 7.67 13.00
C HIS A 223 17.79 6.77 14.23
N VAL A 224 18.44 5.62 14.09
CA VAL A 224 18.70 4.69 15.20
C VAL A 224 19.64 5.31 16.23
N ASP A 225 20.72 5.97 15.81
CA ASP A 225 21.60 6.71 16.72
C ASP A 225 20.82 7.77 17.52
N TRP A 226 19.91 8.49 16.88
CA TRP A 226 19.03 9.47 17.54
C TRP A 226 18.06 8.81 18.54
N LEU A 227 17.51 7.63 18.23
CA LEU A 227 16.69 6.88 19.19
C LEU A 227 17.50 6.46 20.43
N LEU A 228 18.77 6.09 20.25
CA LEU A 228 19.66 5.67 21.34
C LEU A 228 20.04 6.81 22.30
N LEU A 229 19.85 8.08 21.92
CA LEU A 229 20.01 9.24 22.83
C LEU A 229 18.93 9.29 23.91
N GLY A 230 17.84 8.53 23.76
CA GLY A 230 16.77 8.45 24.77
C GLY A 230 16.17 9.82 25.10
N PRO A 231 16.03 10.20 26.38
CA PRO A 231 15.47 11.49 26.79
C PRO A 231 16.27 12.71 26.30
N SER A 232 17.56 12.55 25.98
CA SER A 232 18.45 13.63 25.55
C SER A 232 18.38 13.93 24.05
N ARG A 233 17.46 13.27 23.32
CA ARG A 233 17.32 13.45 21.88
C ARG A 233 16.84 14.88 21.53
N PRO A 234 17.42 15.54 20.52
CA PRO A 234 16.92 16.82 20.04
C PRO A 234 15.53 16.65 19.42
N ILE A 235 14.62 17.58 19.74
CA ILE A 235 13.24 17.61 19.23
C ILE A 235 13.11 18.62 18.08
N GLU A 236 13.95 19.65 18.10
CA GLU A 236 14.02 20.73 17.12
C GLU A 236 15.35 20.69 16.36
N ALA A 237 15.36 21.29 15.17
CA ALA A 237 16.58 21.41 14.37
C ALA A 237 17.67 22.12 15.17
N SER A 238 18.93 21.75 14.96
CA SER A 238 20.05 22.44 15.60
C SER A 238 20.10 23.91 15.14
N ALA A 239 20.72 24.79 15.94
CA ALA A 239 20.99 26.17 15.54
C ALA A 239 21.70 26.29 14.17
N ASP A 240 22.48 25.27 13.80
CA ASP A 240 23.18 25.16 12.52
C ASP A 240 22.29 24.71 11.33
N GLY A 241 20.97 24.59 11.54
CA GLY A 241 20.01 24.21 10.50
C GLY A 241 19.90 22.71 10.21
N ASN A 242 20.65 21.85 10.91
CA ASN A 242 20.55 20.40 10.71
C ASN A 242 19.20 19.87 11.16
N THR A 243 18.53 19.17 10.23
CA THR A 243 17.22 18.55 10.49
C THR A 243 17.33 17.40 11.48
N VAL A 244 16.33 17.29 12.37
CA VAL A 244 16.26 16.20 13.34
C VAL A 244 16.01 14.89 12.61
N PRO A 245 16.84 13.85 12.80
CA PRO A 245 16.69 12.57 12.12
C PRO A 245 15.59 11.71 12.77
N ASN A 246 14.40 12.28 12.95
CA ASN A 246 13.22 11.60 13.46
C ASN A 246 12.53 10.76 12.35
N LYS A 247 11.42 10.10 12.70
CA LYS A 247 10.68 9.24 11.76
C LYS A 247 10.15 10.01 10.53
N ALA A 248 9.68 11.25 10.73
CA ALA A 248 9.16 12.07 9.63
C ALA A 248 10.28 12.44 8.65
N TRP A 249 11.46 12.80 9.16
CA TRP A 249 12.66 13.03 8.36
C TRP A 249 13.04 11.80 7.52
N LEU A 250 13.07 10.61 8.13
CA LEU A 250 13.40 9.37 7.41
C LEU A 250 12.40 9.07 6.29
N ILE A 251 11.10 9.26 6.54
CA ILE A 251 10.05 9.10 5.52
C ILE A 251 10.22 10.13 4.39
N ASN A 252 10.57 11.37 4.72
CA ASN A 252 10.82 12.40 3.72
C ASN A 252 12.05 12.08 2.86
N ARG A 253 13.14 11.59 3.47
CA ARG A 253 14.31 11.09 2.73
C ARG A 253 13.91 9.95 1.79
N TRP A 254 13.17 8.95 2.28
CA TRP A 254 12.64 7.86 1.45
C TRP A 254 11.93 8.34 0.20
N LYS A 255 11.05 9.34 0.32
CA LYS A 255 10.25 9.84 -0.80
C LYS A 255 11.02 10.72 -1.79
N ASN A 256 12.23 11.19 -1.43
CA ASN A 256 12.96 12.21 -2.18
C ASN A 256 14.26 11.68 -2.81
N ILE A 257 14.84 10.60 -2.29
CA ILE A 257 16.09 10.01 -2.81
C ILE A 257 15.98 9.68 -4.29
N ALA A 258 14.90 9.00 -4.67
CA ALA A 258 14.62 8.58 -6.03
C ALA A 258 14.47 9.74 -7.05
N THR A 259 14.16 10.95 -6.58
CA THR A 259 13.91 12.13 -7.43
C THR A 259 15.04 13.16 -7.38
N ALA A 260 16.14 12.86 -6.67
CA ALA A 260 17.26 13.77 -6.57
C ALA A 260 17.99 13.86 -7.92
N LYS A 261 18.23 15.09 -8.42
CA LYS A 261 18.89 15.33 -9.72
C LYS A 261 20.22 14.59 -9.87
N GLN A 262 20.99 14.51 -8.79
CA GLN A 262 22.28 13.80 -8.75
C GLN A 262 22.17 12.28 -9.00
N TRP A 263 20.98 11.69 -8.94
CA TRP A 263 20.72 10.27 -9.19
C TRP A 263 20.31 9.99 -10.65
N GLU A 264 20.15 11.02 -11.48
CA GLU A 264 19.75 10.85 -12.88
C GLU A 264 20.73 9.99 -13.68
N SER A 265 22.03 10.08 -13.37
CA SER A 265 23.10 9.34 -14.06
C SER A 265 23.09 7.83 -13.82
N ILE A 266 22.49 7.37 -12.72
CA ILE A 266 22.39 5.95 -12.36
C ILE A 266 20.97 5.40 -12.48
N ARG A 267 20.04 6.21 -13.00
CA ARG A 267 18.67 5.79 -13.24
C ARG A 267 18.64 4.82 -14.42
N PHE A 268 17.93 3.72 -14.26
CA PHE A 268 17.83 2.68 -15.29
C PHE A 268 16.57 2.83 -16.13
N ASP A 269 16.62 2.29 -17.36
CA ASP A 269 15.43 2.05 -18.17
C ASP A 269 14.60 0.91 -17.53
N PRO A 270 13.29 1.09 -17.26
CA PRO A 270 12.39 0.03 -16.77
C PRO A 270 12.54 -1.33 -17.47
N MET A 271 12.85 -1.34 -18.77
CA MET A 271 13.07 -2.54 -19.57
C MET A 271 14.30 -3.36 -19.13
N SER A 272 15.20 -2.75 -18.36
CA SER A 272 16.39 -3.40 -17.79
C SER A 272 16.07 -4.23 -16.54
N VAL A 273 14.87 -4.08 -15.97
CA VAL A 273 14.43 -4.84 -14.78
C VAL A 273 13.83 -6.16 -15.22
N LYS A 274 14.42 -7.28 -14.78
CA LYS A 274 13.90 -8.61 -15.09
C LYS A 274 12.85 -9.06 -14.08
N GLN A 275 11.90 -9.86 -14.56
CA GLN A 275 10.93 -10.54 -13.71
C GLN A 275 11.55 -11.83 -13.15
N VAL A 276 11.19 -12.19 -11.91
CA VAL A 276 11.53 -13.51 -11.36
C VAL A 276 10.87 -14.60 -12.21
N PRO A 277 11.63 -15.59 -12.73
CA PRO A 277 11.06 -16.70 -13.48
C PRO A 277 10.01 -17.46 -12.66
N SER A 278 8.91 -17.85 -13.31
CA SER A 278 7.80 -18.61 -12.70
C SER A 278 8.25 -19.92 -12.01
N SER A 279 9.35 -20.51 -12.49
CA SER A 279 9.99 -21.71 -11.93
C SER A 279 10.72 -21.45 -10.60
N ALA A 280 11.20 -20.23 -10.39
CA ALA A 280 11.89 -19.80 -9.17
C ALA A 280 10.92 -19.27 -8.10
N THR A 281 9.70 -18.88 -8.48
CA THR A 281 8.66 -18.36 -7.56
C THR A 281 8.26 -19.37 -6.47
N ARG A 282 8.43 -20.68 -6.73
CA ARG A 282 8.18 -21.77 -5.76
C ARG A 282 9.36 -22.07 -4.83
N ARG A 283 10.54 -21.47 -5.06
CA ARG A 283 11.79 -21.73 -4.32
C ARG A 283 12.29 -20.52 -3.52
N TYR A 284 11.41 -19.58 -3.15
CA TYR A 284 11.74 -18.63 -2.09
C TYR A 284 11.64 -19.34 -0.73
N GLN A 285 12.62 -20.19 -0.45
CA GLN A 285 12.97 -20.52 0.92
C GLN A 285 14.02 -19.49 1.35
N PRO A 286 13.81 -18.76 2.45
CA PRO A 286 14.88 -17.94 3.03
C PRO A 286 16.10 -18.85 3.20
N LYS A 287 17.17 -18.61 2.44
CA LYS A 287 18.38 -19.42 2.56
C LYS A 287 18.93 -19.18 3.97
N LYS A 288 19.40 -20.24 4.62
CA LYS A 288 20.14 -20.11 5.88
C LYS A 288 21.33 -19.16 5.65
N LYS A 289 21.45 -18.11 6.48
CA LYS A 289 22.57 -17.16 6.51
C LYS A 289 23.91 -17.91 6.45
N GLN A 290 24.75 -17.59 5.45
CA GLN A 290 26.22 -17.72 5.35
C GLN A 290 26.60 -17.67 3.86
N GLN A 291 27.67 -17.05 3.35
CA GLN A 291 28.82 -16.29 3.87
C GLN A 291 29.03 -15.11 2.89
N PHE A 292 29.58 -14.00 3.38
CA PHE A 292 29.96 -12.83 2.58
C PHE A 292 30.77 -13.22 1.34
N LEU A 293 30.38 -12.70 0.17
CA LEU A 293 31.25 -12.66 -1.00
C LEU A 293 32.26 -11.51 -0.82
N SER A 294 33.52 -11.74 -1.17
CA SER A 294 34.56 -10.71 -1.11
C SER A 294 34.30 -9.62 -2.15
N VAL A 295 34.56 -8.37 -1.74
CA VAL A 295 34.48 -7.15 -2.55
C VAL A 295 35.82 -6.93 -3.28
N ASP A 296 35.74 -6.25 -4.43
CA ASP A 296 36.77 -5.62 -5.29
C ASP A 296 36.87 -6.34 -6.66
N ASP A 297 36.72 -5.72 -7.83
CA ASP A 297 36.90 -4.32 -8.26
C ASP A 297 35.67 -3.78 -9.03
N ASP A 298 35.29 -2.51 -8.81
CA ASP A 298 34.24 -1.86 -9.61
C ASP A 298 34.51 -0.33 -9.72
N PRO A 299 34.78 0.21 -10.93
CA PRO A 299 35.13 1.62 -11.18
C PRO A 299 33.97 2.61 -11.02
N ASP A 300 32.77 2.15 -10.70
CA ASP A 300 31.60 3.00 -10.58
C ASP A 300 31.45 3.61 -9.17
N THR A 301 31.88 4.87 -9.10
CA THR A 301 31.88 5.72 -7.91
C THR A 301 30.46 5.88 -7.35
N TYR A 302 30.31 5.53 -6.08
CA TYR A 302 29.15 5.95 -5.28
C TYR A 302 29.20 7.47 -5.14
N ILE A 303 28.14 8.17 -5.57
CA ILE A 303 27.99 9.62 -5.39
C ILE A 303 27.19 9.84 -4.09
N PRO A 304 27.81 10.37 -3.02
CA PRO A 304 27.14 10.64 -1.76
C PRO A 304 26.02 11.66 -1.90
N SER A 305 25.02 11.61 -1.01
CA SER A 305 24.03 12.68 -0.85
C SER A 305 24.62 14.00 -0.36
N ASP A 306 25.87 13.99 0.10
CA ASP A 306 26.52 15.06 0.86
C ASP A 306 27.50 15.89 0.00
N THR A 307 27.34 15.88 -1.33
CA THR A 307 28.09 16.76 -2.27
C THR A 307 27.38 18.08 -2.60
N GLU A 308 26.55 18.58 -1.69
CA GLU A 308 26.15 19.99 -1.63
C GLU A 308 26.76 20.68 -0.40
#